data_AF-A0A1M6XWI5-F1
#
_entry.id   AF-A0A1M6XWI5-F1
#
_cell.length_a   1.000
_cell.length_b   1.000
_cell.length_c   1.000
_cell.angle_alpha   90.00
_cell.angle_beta   90.00
_cell.angle_gamma   90.00
#
_symmetry.space_group_name_H-M   'P 1'
#
loop_
_entity.id
_entity.type
_entity.pdbx_description
1 polymer ?
#
loop_
_entity_poly.entity_id
_entity_poly.type
_entity_poly.pdbx_seq_one_letter_code
_entity_poly.pdbx_strand_id
1 'polypeptide(L)'
;MKKYFYLMQVAIIICSAGVFTSCSDNDDNPVLPDLNVAENIIGKWIIAETDGKAVFTNEKIALDFVSATKVYVSASINNDEEVGDVWVDKVEYDVAISGNKVTISGNPDEHATVVEEYNITAINDKELTANLKATVTVDGQILNSVEGSIVRFTKINADYTEAILGMWEGRSTGEEGSEFDDGENHRWEYLADGTYRYYHKVNDQWQLSNDVLNDYFVAGNLLCTRWKNAGEGQKENREWWEITIENDVMKWTGLRQREDGSTYTATFEMKKVPVPTQAEVEQNIIGLWMNTELNGQTVPTDQKFVYEFTSLTKAYLRASYNSGNPEDMSIWSAKTEFDVSIAENSIMLTGEKDETTITDNIILSSITANEFEGVIVHPEDPASTGLNPVLFAKFEKVTEDYSADIIGTWEGKLTRFCANFQILNRKNRTF
;
A
#
# COMPACT_ATOMS: atom_id res chain seq x y z
N MET A 1 -35.29 -16.70 -8.32
CA MET A 1 -36.31 -16.03 -7.47
C MET A 1 -36.25 -16.56 -6.03
N LYS A 2 -35.04 -16.57 -5.44
CA LYS A 2 -34.68 -16.88 -4.04
C LYS A 2 -33.20 -16.52 -3.93
N LYS A 3 -32.86 -15.29 -3.54
CA LYS A 3 -31.49 -14.72 -3.43
C LYS A 3 -31.64 -13.19 -3.27
N TYR A 4 -31.97 -12.74 -2.06
CA TYR A 4 -32.07 -11.32 -1.64
C TYR A 4 -32.17 -11.31 -0.11
N PHE A 5 -31.10 -11.68 0.60
CA PHE A 5 -31.16 -11.80 2.07
C PHE A 5 -29.77 -11.81 2.73
N TYR A 6 -28.95 -10.76 2.57
CA TYR A 6 -27.75 -10.61 3.41
C TYR A 6 -27.42 -9.21 3.93
N LEU A 7 -28.33 -8.24 3.79
CA LEU A 7 -28.25 -6.95 4.52
C LEU A 7 -29.26 -6.83 5.68
N MET A 8 -29.74 -7.98 6.20
CA MET A 8 -30.75 -8.02 7.27
C MET A 8 -30.43 -9.06 8.37
N GLN A 9 -29.18 -9.15 8.81
CA GLN A 9 -28.81 -9.98 9.96
C GLN A 9 -27.95 -9.25 10.99
N VAL A 10 -28.50 -8.25 11.68
CA VAL A 10 -28.46 -8.26 13.15
C VAL A 10 -29.72 -7.59 13.76
N ALA A 11 -30.89 -8.20 13.59
CA ALA A 11 -32.07 -7.81 14.37
C ALA A 11 -32.88 -9.05 14.74
N ILE A 12 -32.77 -9.50 16.01
CA ILE A 12 -33.82 -10.10 16.87
C ILE A 12 -33.17 -10.71 18.13
N ILE A 13 -33.84 -10.53 19.28
CA ILE A 13 -33.57 -10.99 20.67
C ILE A 13 -32.70 -9.98 21.46
N ILE A 14 -33.22 -9.12 22.34
CA ILE A 14 -34.09 -9.40 23.50
C ILE A 14 -35.16 -8.31 23.68
N CYS A 15 -36.43 -8.71 23.60
CA CYS A 15 -37.50 -8.06 24.35
C CYS A 15 -37.43 -8.50 25.81
N SER A 16 -37.08 -7.59 26.73
CA SER A 16 -37.44 -7.75 28.14
C SER A 16 -37.53 -6.39 28.83
N ALA A 17 -38.77 -5.93 28.91
CA ALA A 17 -39.38 -5.15 29.98
C ALA A 17 -38.50 -4.13 30.73
N GLY A 18 -38.69 -2.84 30.38
CA GLY A 18 -38.43 -1.70 31.25
C GLY A 18 -39.67 -0.81 31.28
N VAL A 19 -40.22 -0.64 32.48
CA VAL A 19 -41.57 -0.15 32.81
C VAL A 19 -41.76 1.34 32.49
N PHE A 20 -42.98 1.69 32.08
CA PHE A 20 -43.50 3.05 31.93
C PHE A 20 -43.29 3.93 33.19
N THR A 21 -42.86 5.17 32.97
CA THR A 21 -43.42 6.32 33.69
C THR A 21 -43.80 7.37 32.65
N SER A 22 -45.07 7.37 32.23
CA SER A 22 -45.66 8.56 31.62
C SER A 22 -46.03 9.52 32.74
N CYS A 23 -45.33 10.64 32.83
CA CYS A 23 -45.87 11.83 33.48
C CYS A 23 -46.62 12.62 32.41
N SER A 24 -47.92 12.74 32.61
CA SER A 24 -48.83 13.57 31.84
C SER A 24 -48.56 15.05 32.07
N ASP A 25 -48.89 15.82 31.02
CA ASP A 25 -49.21 17.25 30.99
C ASP A 25 -48.07 18.25 31.25
N ASN A 26 -47.48 18.78 30.16
CA ASN A 26 -47.71 20.19 29.81
C ASN A 26 -47.30 20.51 28.37
N ASP A 27 -48.05 21.47 27.84
CA ASP A 27 -48.10 22.07 26.51
C ASP A 27 -46.84 22.88 26.18
N ASP A 28 -45.68 22.23 26.15
CA ASP A 28 -44.45 22.77 25.58
C ASP A 28 -44.07 21.87 24.41
N ASN A 29 -44.29 22.34 23.17
CA ASN A 29 -43.54 21.78 22.02
C ASN A 29 -42.08 21.80 22.45
N PRO A 30 -41.40 20.65 22.66
CA PRO A 30 -40.02 20.67 23.06
C PRO A 30 -39.30 21.42 21.95
N VAL A 31 -38.77 22.60 22.29
CA VAL A 31 -37.91 23.35 21.39
C VAL A 31 -36.75 22.40 21.15
N LEU A 32 -36.73 21.77 19.97
CA LEU A 32 -35.61 20.94 19.56
C LEU A 32 -34.37 21.82 19.71
N PRO A 33 -33.33 21.35 20.41
CA PRO A 33 -32.11 22.14 20.58
C PRO A 33 -31.63 22.56 19.19
N ASP A 34 -31.30 23.84 19.03
CA ASP A 34 -30.67 24.29 17.80
C ASP A 34 -29.30 23.64 17.71
N LEU A 35 -29.21 22.60 16.87
CA LEU A 35 -28.01 21.79 16.69
C LEU A 35 -26.94 22.52 15.86
N ASN A 36 -27.28 23.66 15.24
CA ASN A 36 -26.40 24.39 14.32
C ASN A 36 -25.66 23.45 13.35
N VAL A 37 -26.42 22.56 12.69
CA VAL A 37 -25.86 21.43 11.93
C VAL A 37 -24.92 21.91 10.83
N ALA A 38 -25.25 23.00 10.13
CA ALA A 38 -24.44 23.52 9.04
C ALA A 38 -23.01 23.89 9.45
N GLU A 39 -22.80 24.32 10.70
CA GLU A 39 -21.48 24.61 11.25
C GLU A 39 -20.83 23.37 11.85
N ASN A 40 -21.59 22.62 12.66
CA ASN A 40 -21.05 21.51 13.45
C ASN A 40 -20.68 20.27 12.61
N ILE A 41 -21.30 20.09 11.44
CA ILE A 41 -21.04 18.94 10.56
C ILE A 41 -19.71 19.03 9.80
N ILE A 42 -19.08 20.21 9.73
CA ILE A 42 -17.83 20.39 8.99
C ILE A 42 -16.70 19.55 9.61
N GLY A 43 -16.00 18.80 8.76
CA GLY A 43 -14.91 17.89 9.12
C GLY A 43 -15.11 16.47 8.60
N LYS A 44 -14.16 15.60 8.96
CA LYS A 44 -14.15 14.18 8.60
C LYS A 44 -14.87 13.35 9.66
N TRP A 45 -15.74 12.45 9.21
CA TRP A 45 -16.56 11.58 10.05
C TRP A 45 -16.48 10.15 9.53
N ILE A 46 -16.33 9.17 10.41
CA ILE A 46 -16.40 7.75 10.05
C ILE A 46 -17.52 7.09 10.81
N ILE A 47 -18.29 6.25 10.13
CA ILE A 47 -19.34 5.49 10.76
C ILE A 47 -18.72 4.54 11.80
N ALA A 48 -19.26 4.56 13.01
CA ALA A 48 -18.80 3.76 14.14
C ALA A 48 -19.85 2.73 14.54
N GLU A 49 -21.13 3.10 14.52
CA GLU A 49 -22.24 2.20 14.88
C GLU A 49 -23.44 2.35 13.95
N THR A 50 -24.17 1.25 13.79
CA THR A 50 -25.50 1.17 13.19
C THR A 50 -26.41 0.39 14.14
N ASP A 51 -27.57 0.96 14.48
CA ASP A 51 -28.58 0.39 15.38
C ASP A 51 -27.99 -0.09 16.72
N GLY A 52 -27.05 0.71 17.25
CA GLY A 52 -26.36 0.47 18.53
C GLY A 52 -25.31 -0.64 18.49
N LYS A 53 -24.88 -1.08 17.29
CA LYS A 53 -23.84 -2.10 17.10
C LYS A 53 -22.66 -1.51 16.35
N ALA A 54 -21.46 -1.88 16.75
CA ALA A 54 -20.24 -1.48 16.07
C ALA A 54 -20.26 -1.95 14.61
N VAL A 55 -19.89 -1.07 13.70
CA VAL A 55 -19.77 -1.38 12.27
C VAL A 55 -18.45 -2.09 12.02
N PHE A 56 -18.49 -3.18 11.23
CA PHE A 56 -17.28 -3.90 10.84
C PHE A 56 -16.38 -3.02 9.98
N THR A 57 -15.06 -3.22 10.05
CA THR A 57 -14.12 -2.30 9.40
C THR A 57 -14.28 -2.27 7.87
N ASN A 58 -14.75 -3.36 7.25
CA ASN A 58 -15.07 -3.46 5.81
C ASN A 58 -16.41 -2.83 5.40
N GLU A 59 -17.21 -2.35 6.36
CA GLU A 59 -18.49 -1.66 6.15
C GLU A 59 -18.39 -0.16 6.49
N LYS A 60 -17.19 0.31 6.89
CA LYS A 60 -16.99 1.70 7.27
C LYS A 60 -16.96 2.61 6.04
N ILE A 61 -17.62 3.75 6.20
CA ILE A 61 -17.66 4.86 5.23
C ILE A 61 -17.12 6.11 5.94
N ALA A 62 -16.25 6.84 5.25
CA ALA A 62 -15.74 8.13 5.69
C ALA A 62 -16.38 9.26 4.87
N LEU A 63 -16.91 10.26 5.58
CA LEU A 63 -17.53 11.48 5.04
C LEU A 63 -16.68 12.69 5.42
N ASP A 64 -16.19 13.43 4.44
CA ASP A 64 -15.40 14.65 4.64
C ASP A 64 -16.19 15.88 4.19
N PHE A 65 -16.92 16.50 5.13
CA PHE A 65 -17.69 17.70 4.88
C PHE A 65 -16.76 18.91 4.85
N VAL A 66 -16.39 19.34 3.65
CA VAL A 66 -15.56 20.54 3.44
C VAL A 66 -16.37 21.84 3.52
N SER A 67 -17.69 21.76 3.36
CA SER A 67 -18.62 22.88 3.55
C SER A 67 -20.06 22.38 3.78
N ALA A 68 -20.99 23.29 4.09
CA ALA A 68 -22.40 22.97 4.26
C ALA A 68 -23.09 22.48 2.97
N THR A 69 -22.42 22.59 1.81
CA THR A 69 -22.98 22.21 0.50
C THR A 69 -22.16 21.14 -0.22
N LYS A 70 -21.09 20.63 0.39
CA LYS A 70 -20.13 19.75 -0.28
C LYS A 70 -19.49 18.75 0.69
N VAL A 71 -19.48 17.49 0.30
CA VAL A 71 -18.85 16.39 1.03
C VAL A 71 -18.05 15.50 0.06
N TYR A 72 -16.94 14.97 0.54
CA TYR A 72 -16.23 13.89 -0.15
C TYR A 72 -16.48 12.57 0.56
N VAL A 73 -16.78 11.53 -0.21
CA VAL A 73 -17.06 10.18 0.30
C VAL A 73 -15.91 9.25 -0.07
N SER A 74 -15.38 8.55 0.93
CA SER A 74 -14.42 7.45 0.75
C SER A 74 -14.97 6.18 1.39
N ALA A 75 -15.02 5.10 0.62
CA ALA A 75 -15.48 3.79 1.07
C ALA A 75 -14.92 2.70 0.15
N SER A 76 -14.60 1.57 0.77
CA SER A 76 -14.37 0.32 0.06
C SER A 76 -15.30 -0.70 0.67
N ILE A 77 -16.22 -1.27 -0.10
CA ILE A 77 -17.18 -2.26 0.39
C ILE A 77 -17.14 -3.44 -0.58
N ASN A 78 -16.91 -4.64 -0.05
CA ASN A 78 -17.03 -5.87 -0.80
C ASN A 78 -18.40 -6.48 -0.46
N ASN A 79 -19.32 -6.43 -1.42
CA ASN A 79 -20.66 -6.97 -1.25
C ASN A 79 -20.73 -8.30 -1.98
N ASP A 80 -21.19 -9.35 -1.30
CA ASP A 80 -21.42 -10.65 -1.92
C ASP A 80 -22.39 -10.51 -3.12
N GLU A 81 -21.85 -10.76 -4.32
CA GLU A 81 -22.41 -10.94 -5.69
C GLU A 81 -23.58 -10.07 -6.21
N GLU A 82 -24.41 -9.44 -5.39
CA GLU A 82 -25.71 -8.88 -5.80
C GLU A 82 -25.75 -7.35 -5.88
N VAL A 83 -24.94 -6.63 -5.09
CA VAL A 83 -24.98 -5.15 -4.98
C VAL A 83 -23.76 -4.49 -5.65
N GLY A 84 -22.78 -5.29 -6.08
CA GLY A 84 -21.53 -4.81 -6.66
C GLY A 84 -20.55 -4.30 -5.62
N ASP A 85 -19.27 -4.41 -5.95
CA ASP A 85 -18.17 -3.93 -5.11
C ASP A 85 -18.05 -2.41 -5.23
N VAL A 86 -17.99 -1.70 -4.10
CA VAL A 86 -17.86 -0.24 -4.07
C VAL A 86 -16.40 0.11 -3.81
N TRP A 87 -15.75 0.84 -4.70
CA TRP A 87 -14.43 1.46 -4.46
C TRP A 87 -14.51 2.94 -4.81
N VAL A 88 -14.65 3.78 -3.79
CA VAL A 88 -14.72 5.23 -3.93
C VAL A 88 -13.67 5.86 -3.04
N ASP A 89 -12.81 6.70 -3.61
CA ASP A 89 -11.86 7.52 -2.87
C ASP A 89 -12.10 8.99 -3.21
N LYS A 90 -12.53 9.77 -2.20
CA LYS A 90 -12.79 11.21 -2.28
C LYS A 90 -13.70 11.58 -3.46
N VAL A 91 -14.76 10.79 -3.66
CA VAL A 91 -15.79 11.14 -4.66
C VAL A 91 -16.66 12.26 -4.10
N GLU A 92 -16.86 13.31 -4.90
CA GLU A 92 -17.61 14.49 -4.52
C GLU A 92 -19.12 14.25 -4.59
N TYR A 93 -19.83 14.69 -3.56
CA TYR A 93 -21.28 14.65 -3.46
C TYR A 93 -21.82 16.03 -3.07
N ASP A 94 -23.02 16.33 -3.55
CA ASP A 94 -23.77 17.53 -3.17
C ASP A 94 -24.39 17.36 -1.78
N VAL A 95 -24.41 18.44 -1.00
CA VAL A 95 -25.05 18.47 0.31
C VAL A 95 -26.13 19.54 0.34
N ALA A 96 -27.30 19.19 0.86
CA ALA A 96 -28.37 20.13 1.19
C ALA A 96 -28.73 19.99 2.68
N ILE A 97 -28.67 21.10 3.41
CA ILE A 97 -28.99 21.14 4.85
C ILE A 97 -30.26 21.98 5.05
N SER A 98 -31.25 21.40 5.71
CA SER A 98 -32.51 22.07 6.08
C SER A 98 -32.87 21.74 7.53
N GLY A 99 -32.55 22.64 8.45
CA GLY A 99 -32.69 22.41 9.88
C GLY A 99 -31.73 21.32 10.35
N ASN A 100 -32.26 20.24 10.91
CA ASN A 100 -31.47 19.07 11.32
C ASN A 100 -31.40 17.97 10.25
N LYS A 101 -31.99 18.17 9.08
CA LYS A 101 -31.91 17.22 7.96
C LYS A 101 -30.74 17.58 7.06
N VAL A 102 -29.87 16.60 6.81
CA VAL A 102 -28.78 16.66 5.85
C VAL A 102 -29.08 15.65 4.75
N THR A 103 -29.13 16.11 3.51
CA THR A 103 -29.27 15.26 2.33
C THR A 103 -27.95 15.29 1.56
N ILE A 104 -27.37 14.12 1.34
CA ILE A 104 -26.20 13.90 0.49
C ILE A 104 -26.68 13.22 -0.78
N SER A 105 -26.31 13.74 -1.95
CA SER A 105 -26.69 13.15 -3.23
C SER A 105 -25.56 13.20 -4.25
N GLY A 106 -25.41 12.14 -5.03
CA GLY A 106 -24.38 12.08 -6.05
C GLY A 106 -24.64 10.96 -7.05
N ASN A 107 -23.87 10.98 -8.13
CA ASN A 107 -23.91 9.97 -9.18
C ASN A 107 -22.53 9.30 -9.24
N PRO A 108 -22.33 8.16 -8.57
CA PRO A 108 -21.02 7.49 -8.56
C PRO A 108 -20.59 7.05 -9.98
N ASP A 109 -21.54 6.84 -10.89
CA ASP A 109 -21.33 6.67 -12.32
C ASP A 109 -22.52 7.24 -13.12
N GLU A 110 -22.52 7.06 -14.45
CA GLU A 110 -23.56 7.60 -15.34
C GLU A 110 -24.94 6.93 -15.22
N HIS A 111 -25.00 5.75 -14.60
CA HIS A 111 -26.20 4.92 -14.45
C HIS A 111 -26.75 4.92 -13.03
N ALA A 112 -25.92 5.24 -12.04
CA ALA A 112 -26.24 5.15 -10.63
C ALA A 112 -26.46 6.53 -9.99
N THR A 113 -27.48 6.62 -9.13
CA THR A 113 -27.73 7.76 -8.25
C THR A 113 -27.86 7.25 -6.81
N VAL A 114 -27.16 7.90 -5.89
CA VAL A 114 -27.23 7.65 -4.46
C VAL A 114 -27.80 8.88 -3.78
N VAL A 115 -28.78 8.68 -2.91
CA VAL A 115 -29.34 9.72 -2.03
C VAL A 115 -29.37 9.21 -0.61
N GLU A 116 -28.71 9.91 0.29
CA GLU A 116 -28.69 9.65 1.72
C GLU A 116 -29.29 10.83 2.47
N GLU A 117 -30.22 10.57 3.37
CA GLU A 117 -30.86 11.54 4.23
C GLU A 117 -30.56 11.20 5.69
N TYR A 118 -29.90 12.13 6.37
CA TYR A 118 -29.56 12.05 7.78
C TYR A 118 -30.41 13.05 8.54
N ASN A 119 -31.34 12.57 9.36
CA ASN A 119 -32.03 13.41 10.34
C ASN A 119 -31.20 13.41 11.64
N ILE A 120 -30.35 14.44 11.79
CA ILE A 120 -29.42 14.57 12.92
C ILE A 120 -30.21 14.72 14.22
N THR A 121 -29.90 13.88 15.20
CA THR A 121 -30.48 13.90 16.54
C THR A 121 -29.52 14.46 17.59
N ALA A 122 -28.21 14.30 17.36
CA ALA A 122 -27.16 14.88 18.19
C ALA A 122 -25.89 15.11 17.37
N ILE A 123 -25.17 16.19 17.65
CA ILE A 123 -23.85 16.47 17.07
C ILE A 123 -23.01 17.30 18.03
N ASN A 124 -21.71 16.97 18.15
CA ASN A 124 -20.72 17.74 18.90
C ASN A 124 -19.35 17.67 18.20
N ASP A 125 -18.27 18.02 18.89
CA ASP A 125 -16.91 18.03 18.34
C ASP A 125 -16.30 16.63 18.11
N LYS A 126 -16.98 15.56 18.56
CA LYS A 126 -16.48 14.18 18.53
C LYS A 126 -17.43 13.20 17.88
N GLU A 127 -18.74 13.41 17.99
CA GLU A 127 -19.75 12.45 17.59
C GLU A 127 -20.94 13.11 16.89
N LEU A 128 -21.52 12.36 15.96
CA LEU A 128 -22.75 12.70 15.23
C LEU A 128 -23.66 11.48 15.26
N THR A 129 -24.92 11.67 15.66
CA THR A 129 -25.96 10.62 15.63
C THR A 129 -27.12 11.08 14.76
N ALA A 130 -27.62 10.19 13.91
CA ALA A 130 -28.70 10.49 12.98
C ALA A 130 -29.59 9.28 12.70
N ASN A 131 -30.83 9.54 12.27
CA ASN A 131 -31.64 8.54 11.59
C ASN A 131 -31.34 8.59 10.09
N LEU A 132 -30.89 7.47 9.53
CA LEU A 132 -30.53 7.31 8.14
C LEU A 132 -31.73 6.82 7.32
N LYS A 133 -31.90 7.44 6.16
CA LYS A 133 -32.63 6.90 5.03
C LYS A 133 -31.74 6.98 3.80
N ALA A 134 -31.52 5.86 3.12
CA ALA A 134 -30.67 5.82 1.93
C ALA A 134 -31.41 5.15 0.77
N THR A 135 -31.15 5.60 -0.45
CA THR A 135 -31.69 4.98 -1.67
C THR A 135 -30.62 4.96 -2.75
N VAL A 136 -30.44 3.79 -3.35
CA VAL A 136 -29.57 3.58 -4.52
C VAL A 136 -30.45 3.23 -5.71
N THR A 137 -30.35 4.03 -6.77
CA THR A 137 -31.08 3.84 -8.02
C THR A 137 -30.09 3.57 -9.14
N VAL A 138 -30.32 2.55 -9.96
CA VAL A 138 -29.54 2.25 -11.16
C VAL A 138 -30.48 2.12 -12.35
N ASP A 139 -30.20 2.85 -13.43
CA ASP A 139 -31.05 2.89 -14.63
C ASP A 139 -32.54 3.21 -14.32
N GLY A 140 -32.76 4.08 -13.33
CA GLY A 140 -34.09 4.47 -12.86
C GLY A 140 -34.82 3.44 -12.00
N GLN A 141 -34.19 2.30 -11.67
CA GLN A 141 -34.74 1.28 -10.76
C GLN A 141 -34.08 1.38 -9.38
N ILE A 142 -34.88 1.36 -8.32
CA ILE A 142 -34.37 1.29 -6.95
C ILE A 142 -33.80 -0.10 -6.73
N LEU A 143 -32.47 -0.19 -6.57
CA LEU A 143 -31.79 -1.44 -6.24
C LEU A 143 -31.76 -1.68 -4.73
N ASN A 144 -31.58 -0.62 -3.95
CA ASN A 144 -31.48 -0.70 -2.50
C ASN A 144 -32.16 0.49 -1.82
N SER A 145 -32.78 0.25 -0.68
CA SER A 145 -33.36 1.27 0.17
C SER A 145 -33.24 0.86 1.63
N VAL A 146 -32.72 1.77 2.45
CA VAL A 146 -32.67 1.65 3.92
C VAL A 146 -33.50 2.77 4.51
N GLU A 147 -34.30 2.49 5.52
CA GLU A 147 -35.09 3.50 6.23
C GLU A 147 -35.17 3.17 7.71
N GLY A 148 -34.86 4.16 8.55
CA GLY A 148 -35.05 4.08 10.00
C GLY A 148 -33.86 3.52 10.79
N SER A 149 -32.72 3.27 10.15
CA SER A 149 -31.48 2.90 10.86
C SER A 149 -30.93 4.10 11.65
N ILE A 150 -30.47 3.85 12.88
CA ILE A 150 -29.80 4.85 13.71
C ILE A 150 -28.30 4.68 13.52
N VAL A 151 -27.63 5.72 13.02
CA VAL A 151 -26.18 5.70 12.77
C VAL A 151 -25.46 6.63 13.72
N ARG A 152 -24.30 6.20 14.22
CA ARG A 152 -23.36 7.04 14.98
C ARG A 152 -22.05 7.14 14.21
N PHE A 153 -21.59 8.36 13.99
CA PHE A 153 -20.29 8.67 13.42
C PHE A 153 -19.37 9.22 14.50
N THR A 154 -18.08 8.94 14.36
CA THR A 154 -17.01 9.56 15.15
C THR A 154 -16.23 10.51 14.27
N LYS A 155 -15.90 11.70 14.80
CA LYS A 155 -15.09 12.70 14.11
C LYS A 155 -13.64 12.23 14.06
N ILE A 156 -13.04 12.27 12.86
CA ILE A 156 -11.63 11.94 12.67
C ILE A 156 -10.82 13.22 12.55
N ASN A 157 -9.83 13.38 13.42
CA ASN A 157 -8.87 14.48 13.36
C ASN A 157 -7.50 14.06 12.81
N ALA A 158 -7.24 12.75 12.76
CA ALA A 158 -6.00 12.23 12.20
C ALA A 158 -6.06 12.22 10.67
N ASP A 159 -4.96 12.58 10.03
CA ASP A 159 -4.75 12.41 8.60
C ASP A 159 -3.41 11.72 8.39
N TYR A 160 -3.46 10.45 7.99
CA TYR A 160 -2.27 9.63 7.80
C TYR A 160 -1.83 9.53 6.34
N THR A 161 -2.42 10.31 5.43
CA THR A 161 -2.11 10.26 3.98
C THR A 161 -0.62 10.47 3.66
N GLU A 162 0.05 11.37 4.35
CA GLU A 162 1.50 11.58 4.20
C GLU A 162 2.33 10.62 5.07
N ALA A 163 1.86 10.38 6.30
CA ALA A 163 2.61 9.58 7.27
C ALA A 163 2.77 8.11 6.84
N ILE A 164 1.78 7.57 6.11
CA ILE A 164 1.77 6.20 5.60
C ILE A 164 2.82 5.95 4.52
N LEU A 165 3.29 6.99 3.81
CA LEU A 165 4.18 6.82 2.67
C LEU A 165 5.51 6.15 3.05
N GLY A 166 6.02 5.32 2.14
CA GLY A 166 7.29 4.61 2.28
C GLY A 166 7.14 3.14 2.68
N MET A 167 8.26 2.54 3.07
CA MET A 167 8.39 1.12 3.33
C MET A 167 8.08 0.79 4.80
N TRP A 168 7.29 -0.25 5.03
CA TRP A 168 6.89 -0.74 6.35
C TRP A 168 7.08 -2.25 6.42
N GLU A 169 7.55 -2.74 7.56
CA GLU A 169 7.72 -4.17 7.83
C GLU A 169 7.04 -4.54 9.14
N GLY A 170 6.26 -5.61 9.15
CA GLY A 170 5.49 -6.00 10.32
C GLY A 170 4.88 -7.38 10.18
N ARG A 171 4.06 -7.74 11.16
CA ARG A 171 3.31 -9.00 11.17
C ARG A 171 2.05 -8.88 12.01
N SER A 172 1.19 -9.90 11.90
CA SER A 172 0.03 -10.04 12.77
C SER A 172 0.47 -10.15 14.22
N THR A 173 -0.24 -9.44 15.09
CA THR A 173 -0.07 -9.49 16.54
C THR A 173 -1.30 -10.05 17.24
N GLY A 174 -2.27 -10.56 16.46
CA GLY A 174 -3.51 -11.14 16.97
C GLY A 174 -3.29 -12.47 17.68
N GLU A 175 -4.39 -13.11 18.09
CA GLU A 175 -4.34 -14.48 18.63
C GLU A 175 -3.74 -15.44 17.59
N GLU A 176 -2.78 -16.29 18.01
CA GLU A 176 -2.14 -17.29 17.15
C GLU A 176 -3.19 -18.12 16.40
N GLY A 177 -3.01 -18.26 15.09
CA GLY A 177 -3.92 -19.01 14.22
C GLY A 177 -5.14 -18.23 13.73
N SER A 178 -5.15 -16.89 13.88
CA SER A 178 -6.08 -16.05 13.11
C SER A 178 -5.84 -16.21 11.60
N GLU A 179 -6.86 -16.00 10.78
CA GLU A 179 -6.74 -16.08 9.31
C GLU A 179 -5.76 -15.06 8.71
N PHE A 180 -5.33 -14.08 9.50
CA PHE A 180 -4.34 -13.06 9.15
C PHE A 180 -2.94 -13.32 9.71
N ASP A 181 -2.75 -14.40 10.48
CA ASP A 181 -1.44 -14.78 11.02
C ASP A 181 -0.91 -16.00 10.28
N ASP A 182 0.00 -15.76 9.33
CA ASP A 182 0.75 -16.80 8.64
C ASP A 182 2.10 -17.12 9.33
N GLY A 183 2.39 -16.45 10.46
CA GLY A 183 3.63 -16.60 11.22
C GLY A 183 4.84 -15.85 10.64
N GLU A 184 4.69 -15.15 9.52
CA GLU A 184 5.79 -14.51 8.80
C GLU A 184 5.81 -12.98 8.97
N ASN A 185 6.97 -12.39 8.67
CA ASN A 185 7.04 -10.94 8.47
C ASN A 185 6.61 -10.61 7.05
N HIS A 186 5.93 -9.49 6.92
CA HIS A 186 5.46 -8.95 5.67
C HIS A 186 5.96 -7.52 5.50
N ARG A 187 6.11 -7.09 4.25
CA ARG A 187 6.58 -5.75 3.94
C ARG A 187 5.71 -5.10 2.87
N TRP A 188 5.40 -3.82 3.07
CA TRP A 188 4.58 -3.00 2.18
C TRP A 188 5.28 -1.68 1.92
N GLU A 189 5.28 -1.24 0.66
CA GLU A 189 5.72 0.09 0.26
C GLU A 189 4.51 0.88 -0.23
N TYR A 190 4.14 1.95 0.46
CA TYR A 190 3.05 2.85 0.05
C TYR A 190 3.61 4.02 -0.76
N LEU A 191 3.10 4.18 -1.98
CA LEU A 191 3.55 5.20 -2.93
C LEU A 191 2.57 6.38 -2.97
N ALA A 192 3.07 7.57 -3.29
CA ALA A 192 2.26 8.80 -3.31
C ALA A 192 1.19 8.83 -4.42
N ASP A 193 1.27 7.93 -5.40
CA ASP A 193 0.31 7.81 -6.50
C ASP A 193 -0.94 6.98 -6.14
N GLY A 194 -1.06 6.52 -4.89
CA GLY A 194 -2.16 5.68 -4.44
C GLY A 194 -1.97 4.19 -4.74
N THR A 195 -0.76 3.77 -5.16
CA THR A 195 -0.42 2.35 -5.32
C THR A 195 0.51 1.85 -4.22
N TYR A 196 0.55 0.54 -4.00
CA TYR A 196 1.48 -0.08 -3.06
C TYR A 196 2.23 -1.26 -3.69
N ARG A 197 3.36 -1.63 -3.09
CA ARG A 197 4.09 -2.86 -3.41
C ARG A 197 4.09 -3.76 -2.19
N TYR A 198 3.79 -5.03 -2.39
CA TYR A 198 3.78 -6.03 -1.33
C TYR A 198 4.93 -7.01 -1.51
N TYR A 199 5.63 -7.33 -0.42
CA TYR A 199 6.78 -8.23 -0.41
C TYR A 199 6.53 -9.33 0.61
N HIS A 200 6.78 -10.57 0.19
CA HIS A 200 6.75 -11.74 1.05
C HIS A 200 8.17 -12.30 1.21
N LYS A 201 8.40 -13.00 2.30
CA LYS A 201 9.72 -13.59 2.60
C LYS A 201 9.80 -15.00 2.03
N VAL A 202 10.84 -15.28 1.24
CA VAL A 202 11.14 -16.63 0.71
C VAL A 202 12.61 -16.92 0.96
N ASN A 203 12.91 -17.97 1.73
CA ASN A 203 14.28 -18.33 2.13
C ASN A 203 15.04 -17.14 2.73
N ASP A 204 14.42 -16.45 3.69
CA ASP A 204 14.93 -15.25 4.36
C ASP A 204 15.11 -13.99 3.48
N GLN A 205 14.59 -14.00 2.26
CA GLN A 205 14.80 -12.94 1.28
C GLN A 205 13.46 -12.34 0.85
N TRP A 206 13.44 -11.01 0.72
CA TRP A 206 12.23 -10.29 0.30
C TRP A 206 12.02 -10.45 -1.19
N GLN A 207 10.82 -10.88 -1.58
CA GLN A 207 10.41 -11.01 -2.96
C GLN A 207 9.16 -10.18 -3.20
N LEU A 208 9.18 -9.35 -4.25
CA LEU A 208 8.02 -8.60 -4.72
C LEU A 208 6.93 -9.60 -5.11
N SER A 209 5.71 -9.39 -4.59
CA SER A 209 4.54 -10.13 -5.04
C SER A 209 4.24 -9.81 -6.50
N ASN A 210 3.78 -10.81 -7.25
CA ASN A 210 3.35 -10.63 -8.63
C ASN A 210 1.90 -10.14 -8.75
N ASP A 211 1.27 -9.72 -7.64
CA ASP A 211 -0.07 -9.15 -7.62
C ASP A 211 -0.19 -7.92 -8.53
N VAL A 212 -1.37 -7.75 -9.11
CA VAL A 212 -1.74 -6.59 -9.95
C VAL A 212 -2.85 -5.78 -9.28
N LEU A 213 -3.12 -4.58 -9.77
CA LEU A 213 -4.14 -3.66 -9.20
C LEU A 213 -3.87 -3.33 -7.72
N ASN A 214 -2.62 -3.09 -7.35
CA ASN A 214 -2.21 -2.81 -5.97
C ASN A 214 -2.52 -1.36 -5.58
N ASP A 215 -3.80 -1.00 -5.44
CA ASP A 215 -4.21 0.35 -5.08
C ASP A 215 -4.54 0.43 -3.59
N TYR A 216 -4.36 1.62 -3.01
CA TYR A 216 -4.77 1.92 -1.65
C TYR A 216 -5.27 3.36 -1.52
N PHE A 217 -6.02 3.63 -0.47
CA PHE A 217 -6.27 4.98 0.00
C PHE A 217 -6.35 5.04 1.52
N VAL A 218 -6.16 6.24 2.05
CA VAL A 218 -6.33 6.55 3.48
C VAL A 218 -7.36 7.65 3.65
N ALA A 219 -8.45 7.34 4.35
CA ALA A 219 -9.50 8.28 4.71
C ALA A 219 -9.50 8.50 6.22
N GLY A 220 -8.68 9.46 6.67
CA GLY A 220 -8.45 9.70 8.09
C GLY A 220 -7.64 8.56 8.72
N ASN A 221 -8.28 7.73 9.56
CA ASN A 221 -7.67 6.52 10.12
C ASN A 221 -8.05 5.24 9.37
N LEU A 222 -8.92 5.28 8.35
CA LEU A 222 -9.29 4.11 7.57
C LEU A 222 -8.33 3.92 6.40
N LEU A 223 -7.55 2.84 6.43
CA LEU A 223 -6.75 2.33 5.32
C LEU A 223 -7.55 1.27 4.57
N CYS A 224 -7.69 1.45 3.25
CA CYS A 224 -8.25 0.44 2.36
C CYS A 224 -7.21 0.06 1.31
N THR A 225 -7.03 -1.24 1.07
CA THR A 225 -6.19 -1.76 -0.02
C THR A 225 -7.02 -2.66 -0.93
N ARG A 226 -6.62 -2.78 -2.20
CA ARG A 226 -7.13 -3.76 -3.14
C ARG A 226 -6.00 -4.35 -3.97
N TRP A 227 -6.18 -5.58 -4.44
CA TRP A 227 -5.26 -6.25 -5.36
C TRP A 227 -5.94 -7.41 -6.09
N LYS A 228 -5.26 -7.97 -7.08
CA LYS A 228 -5.61 -9.22 -7.76
C LYS A 228 -4.38 -10.10 -7.82
N ASN A 229 -4.52 -11.33 -7.34
CA ASN A 229 -3.45 -12.32 -7.46
C ASN A 229 -3.15 -12.57 -8.95
N ALA A 230 -1.88 -12.65 -9.34
CA ALA A 230 -1.53 -13.00 -10.72
C ALA A 230 -1.86 -14.48 -11.03
N GLY A 231 -2.61 -14.72 -12.13
CA GLY A 231 -3.04 -16.06 -12.57
C GLY A 231 -4.53 -16.13 -12.99
N GLU A 232 -5.02 -17.33 -13.35
CA GLU A 232 -6.44 -17.56 -13.69
C GLU A 232 -7.31 -17.62 -12.42
N GLY A 233 -8.35 -16.79 -12.36
CA GLY A 233 -9.23 -16.64 -11.18
C GLY A 233 -9.16 -15.26 -10.50
N GLN A 234 -8.88 -14.20 -11.27
CA GLN A 234 -8.67 -12.77 -10.93
C GLN A 234 -9.80 -12.08 -10.13
N LYS A 235 -10.25 -12.66 -9.01
CA LYS A 235 -11.13 -11.96 -8.07
C LYS A 235 -10.32 -10.85 -7.41
N GLU A 236 -10.89 -9.65 -7.38
CA GLU A 236 -10.34 -8.55 -6.61
C GLU A 236 -10.44 -8.88 -5.12
N ASN A 237 -9.30 -8.84 -4.45
CA ASN A 237 -9.18 -8.93 -3.01
C ASN A 237 -9.10 -7.52 -2.44
N ARG A 238 -9.58 -7.36 -1.21
CA ARG A 238 -9.61 -6.07 -0.51
C ARG A 238 -9.36 -6.28 0.97
N GLU A 239 -8.70 -5.31 1.58
CA GLU A 239 -8.55 -5.24 3.01
C GLU A 239 -8.86 -3.84 3.54
N TRP A 240 -9.22 -3.81 4.82
CA TRP A 240 -9.66 -2.61 5.52
C TRP A 240 -9.11 -2.60 6.92
N TRP A 241 -8.42 -1.53 7.29
CA TRP A 241 -7.77 -1.42 8.57
C TRP A 241 -8.00 -0.03 9.15
N GLU A 242 -8.25 0.05 10.44
CA GLU A 242 -8.12 1.29 11.19
C GLU A 242 -6.68 1.40 11.68
N ILE A 243 -5.98 2.43 11.21
CA ILE A 243 -4.56 2.63 11.47
C ILE A 243 -4.29 3.77 12.46
N THR A 244 -3.21 3.63 13.19
CA THR A 244 -2.56 4.72 13.93
C THR A 244 -1.08 4.71 13.60
N ILE A 245 -0.46 5.88 13.45
CA ILE A 245 0.98 6.01 13.17
C ILE A 245 1.61 6.93 14.20
N GLU A 246 2.53 6.38 15.00
CA GLU A 246 3.28 7.13 16.01
C GLU A 246 4.72 6.61 16.08
N ASN A 247 5.71 7.51 16.04
CA ASN A 247 7.14 7.16 16.18
C ASN A 247 7.60 6.01 15.26
N ASP A 248 7.28 6.09 13.96
CA ASP A 248 7.62 5.07 12.97
C ASP A 248 7.04 3.68 13.27
N VAL A 249 5.99 3.60 14.09
CA VAL A 249 5.20 2.39 14.32
C VAL A 249 3.78 2.64 13.84
N MET A 250 3.32 1.79 12.95
CA MET A 250 1.94 1.77 12.46
C MET A 250 1.23 0.56 13.06
N LYS A 251 0.09 0.80 13.72
CA LYS A 251 -0.76 -0.26 14.28
C LYS A 251 -2.05 -0.33 13.50
N TRP A 252 -2.41 -1.53 13.06
CA TRP A 252 -3.61 -1.80 12.29
C TRP A 252 -4.58 -2.57 13.17
N THR A 253 -5.85 -2.18 13.12
CA THR A 253 -6.92 -2.90 13.81
C THR A 253 -8.10 -3.09 12.87
N GLY A 254 -8.76 -4.24 12.94
CA GLY A 254 -9.92 -4.54 12.13
C GLY A 254 -10.96 -5.31 12.92
N LEU A 255 -12.15 -4.74 13.11
CA LEU A 255 -13.30 -5.45 13.67
C LEU A 255 -13.91 -6.32 12.56
N ARG A 256 -14.01 -7.62 12.82
CA ARG A 256 -14.43 -8.65 11.86
C ARG A 256 -15.51 -9.55 12.45
N GLN A 257 -16.18 -10.29 11.58
CA GLN A 257 -17.12 -11.34 11.93
C GLN A 257 -16.57 -12.70 11.48
N ARG A 258 -16.71 -13.72 12.33
CA ARG A 258 -16.44 -15.13 11.98
C ARG A 258 -17.66 -15.74 11.29
N GLU A 259 -17.49 -16.89 10.65
CA GLU A 259 -18.59 -17.65 10.02
C GLU A 259 -19.74 -18.00 10.99
N ASP A 260 -19.44 -18.15 12.29
CA ASP A 260 -20.45 -18.43 13.33
C ASP A 260 -21.19 -17.18 13.82
N GLY A 261 -20.89 -16.01 13.26
CA GLY A 261 -21.47 -14.72 13.59
C GLY A 261 -20.82 -14.00 14.77
N SER A 262 -19.87 -14.63 15.48
CA SER A 262 -19.11 -13.98 16.55
C SER A 262 -18.14 -12.93 15.99
N THR A 263 -17.84 -11.91 16.79
CA THR A 263 -16.94 -10.82 16.41
C THR A 263 -15.56 -10.99 16.99
N TYR A 264 -14.52 -10.55 16.27
CA TYR A 264 -13.16 -10.48 16.79
C TYR A 264 -12.41 -9.27 16.23
N THR A 265 -11.27 -8.92 16.84
CA THR A 265 -10.41 -7.83 16.35
C THR A 265 -9.11 -8.41 15.84
N ALA A 266 -8.85 -8.26 14.54
CA ALA A 266 -7.55 -8.53 13.95
C ALA A 266 -6.60 -7.36 14.25
N THR A 267 -5.33 -7.65 14.52
CA THR A 267 -4.33 -6.64 14.82
C THR A 267 -3.04 -6.91 14.09
N PHE A 268 -2.43 -5.86 13.55
CA PHE A 268 -1.11 -5.88 12.91
C PHE A 268 -0.25 -4.77 13.52
N GLU A 269 1.04 -5.01 13.64
CA GLU A 269 2.01 -3.97 13.99
C GLU A 269 3.13 -3.95 12.97
N MET A 270 3.42 -2.75 12.48
CA MET A 270 4.43 -2.50 11.47
C MET A 270 5.38 -1.41 11.92
N LYS A 271 6.65 -1.57 11.59
CA LYS A 271 7.69 -0.58 11.80
C LYS A 271 8.12 0.00 10.46
N LYS A 272 8.29 1.32 10.39
CA LYS A 272 8.82 1.97 9.20
C LYS A 272 10.24 1.47 8.97
N VAL A 273 10.51 0.98 7.76
CA VAL A 273 11.85 0.58 7.35
C VAL A 273 12.61 1.86 7.02
N PRO A 274 13.71 2.18 7.72
CA PRO A 274 14.49 3.36 7.42
C PRO A 274 15.00 3.29 5.98
N VAL A 275 14.71 4.31 5.18
CA VAL A 275 15.32 4.48 3.86
C VAL A 275 16.54 5.38 4.00
N PRO A 276 17.60 5.15 3.21
CA PRO A 276 18.73 6.07 3.15
C PRO A 276 18.30 7.50 2.86
N THR A 277 18.80 8.46 3.63
CA THR A 277 18.70 9.87 3.28
C THR A 277 19.57 10.19 2.07
N GLN A 278 19.23 11.23 1.30
CA GLN A 278 20.06 11.69 0.19
C GLN A 278 21.51 11.92 0.61
N ALA A 279 21.74 12.50 1.81
CA ALA A 279 23.08 12.73 2.33
C ALA A 279 23.85 11.42 2.60
N GLU A 280 23.18 10.39 3.13
CA GLU A 280 23.78 9.06 3.30
C GLU A 280 24.10 8.40 1.96
N VAL A 281 23.23 8.56 0.96
CA VAL A 281 23.50 8.06 -0.39
C VAL A 281 24.72 8.78 -0.97
N GLU A 282 24.72 10.11 -1.01
CA GLU A 282 25.82 10.92 -1.56
C GLU A 282 27.16 10.64 -0.87
N GLN A 283 27.16 10.46 0.45
CA GLN A 283 28.37 10.17 1.22
C GLN A 283 28.96 8.79 0.88
N ASN A 284 28.11 7.80 0.61
CA ASN A 284 28.55 6.42 0.54
C ASN A 284 28.68 5.88 -0.90
N ILE A 285 27.86 6.36 -1.84
CA ILE A 285 27.67 5.76 -3.17
C ILE A 285 28.91 5.82 -4.08
N ILE A 286 29.84 6.77 -3.86
CA ILE A 286 31.06 6.86 -4.68
C ILE A 286 31.95 5.64 -4.46
N GLY A 287 32.26 4.93 -5.55
CA GLY A 287 33.11 3.76 -5.54
C GLY A 287 32.73 2.71 -6.58
N LEU A 288 33.39 1.56 -6.48
CA LEU A 288 33.15 0.40 -7.30
C LEU A 288 32.27 -0.60 -6.53
N TRP A 289 31.16 -1.01 -7.11
CA TRP A 289 30.12 -1.80 -6.46
C TRP A 289 29.78 -3.00 -7.31
N MET A 290 29.83 -4.18 -6.72
CA MET A 290 29.57 -5.44 -7.40
C MET A 290 28.35 -6.09 -6.78
N ASN A 291 27.41 -6.55 -7.61
CA ASN A 291 26.28 -7.31 -7.09
C ASN A 291 26.78 -8.65 -6.51
N THR A 292 26.27 -8.99 -5.33
CA THR A 292 26.59 -10.24 -4.63
C THR A 292 25.37 -11.12 -4.44
N GLU A 293 24.17 -10.52 -4.38
CA GLU A 293 22.90 -11.25 -4.35
C GLU A 293 21.90 -10.63 -5.33
N LEU A 294 21.11 -11.48 -6.00
CA LEU A 294 19.96 -11.10 -6.82
C LEU A 294 18.75 -11.94 -6.41
N ASN A 295 17.64 -11.27 -6.06
CA ASN A 295 16.42 -11.91 -5.54
C ASN A 295 16.71 -12.90 -4.40
N GLY A 296 17.69 -12.54 -3.57
CA GLY A 296 18.13 -13.33 -2.44
C GLY A 296 19.01 -14.55 -2.74
N GLN A 297 19.41 -14.72 -4.00
CA GLN A 297 20.34 -15.77 -4.39
C GLN A 297 21.73 -15.18 -4.61
N THR A 298 22.76 -15.86 -4.10
CA THR A 298 24.15 -15.47 -4.39
C THR A 298 24.39 -15.48 -5.89
N VAL A 299 24.95 -14.39 -6.41
CA VAL A 299 25.20 -14.23 -7.84
C VAL A 299 26.45 -15.01 -8.25
N PRO A 300 26.36 -15.97 -9.19
CA PRO A 300 27.51 -16.62 -9.78
C PRO A 300 28.49 -15.62 -10.38
N THR A 301 29.79 -15.92 -10.34
CA THR A 301 30.85 -15.00 -10.81
C THR A 301 30.64 -14.49 -12.24
N ASP A 302 30.08 -15.33 -13.12
CA ASP A 302 29.82 -15.02 -14.53
C ASP A 302 28.48 -14.31 -14.79
N GLN A 303 27.74 -13.98 -13.73
CA GLN A 303 26.51 -13.18 -13.75
C GLN A 303 26.67 -11.88 -12.95
N LYS A 304 27.89 -11.58 -12.48
CA LYS A 304 28.16 -10.34 -11.76
C LYS A 304 28.30 -9.16 -12.72
N PHE A 305 27.72 -8.05 -12.31
CA PHE A 305 27.92 -6.74 -12.91
C PHE A 305 28.39 -5.76 -11.84
N VAL A 306 29.07 -4.72 -12.33
CA VAL A 306 29.78 -3.77 -11.50
C VAL A 306 29.38 -2.35 -11.90
N TYR A 307 28.89 -1.58 -10.94
CA TYR A 307 28.72 -0.15 -11.07
C TYR A 307 29.95 0.58 -10.53
N GLU A 308 30.51 1.49 -11.32
CA GLU A 308 31.59 2.40 -10.92
C GLU A 308 31.03 3.82 -10.84
N PHE A 309 30.62 4.25 -9.65
CA PHE A 309 30.20 5.64 -9.40
C PHE A 309 31.45 6.50 -9.19
N THR A 310 31.83 7.26 -10.21
CA THR A 310 33.02 8.12 -10.17
C THR A 310 32.73 9.50 -9.59
N SER A 311 31.46 9.93 -9.64
CA SER A 311 30.95 11.15 -9.02
C SER A 311 29.45 11.00 -8.77
N LEU A 312 28.84 11.98 -8.08
CA LEU A 312 27.39 12.00 -7.84
C LEU A 312 26.57 12.17 -9.13
N THR A 313 27.22 12.47 -10.25
CA THR A 313 26.57 12.72 -11.54
C THR A 313 27.02 11.76 -12.63
N LYS A 314 27.94 10.82 -12.35
CA LYS A 314 28.52 9.92 -13.36
C LYS A 314 28.79 8.52 -12.79
N ALA A 315 28.28 7.52 -13.49
CA ALA A 315 28.53 6.11 -13.23
C ALA A 315 28.93 5.37 -14.49
N TYR A 316 29.57 4.22 -14.32
CA TYR A 316 29.84 3.28 -15.40
C TYR A 316 29.34 1.90 -15.05
N LEU A 317 28.61 1.26 -15.96
CA LEU A 317 28.27 -0.15 -15.83
C LEU A 317 29.30 -1.01 -16.56
N ARG A 318 29.76 -2.05 -15.88
CA ARG A 318 30.55 -3.13 -16.45
C ARG A 318 29.85 -4.44 -16.12
N ALA A 319 29.25 -5.08 -17.12
CA ALA A 319 28.65 -6.39 -16.98
C ALA A 319 29.56 -7.44 -17.62
N SER A 320 29.78 -8.54 -16.91
CA SER A 320 30.25 -9.80 -17.50
C SER A 320 29.03 -10.68 -17.71
N TYR A 321 28.72 -11.02 -18.97
CA TYR A 321 27.64 -11.96 -19.28
C TYR A 321 28.23 -13.14 -20.05
N ASN A 322 28.13 -14.32 -19.46
CA ASN A 322 28.40 -15.58 -20.15
C ASN A 322 27.10 -16.08 -20.78
N SER A 323 26.98 -15.98 -22.09
CA SER A 323 25.78 -16.41 -22.83
C SER A 323 25.55 -17.92 -22.84
N GLY A 324 26.46 -18.72 -22.25
CA GLY A 324 26.40 -20.19 -22.28
C GLY A 324 26.67 -20.80 -23.66
N ASN A 325 26.76 -19.97 -24.71
CA ASN A 325 27.19 -20.37 -26.03
C ASN A 325 28.72 -20.21 -26.13
N PRO A 326 29.49 -21.31 -26.26
CA PRO A 326 30.95 -21.25 -26.35
C PRO A 326 31.47 -20.48 -27.58
N GLU A 327 30.62 -20.21 -28.58
CA GLU A 327 30.97 -19.36 -29.73
C GLU A 327 30.74 -17.85 -29.46
N ASP A 328 29.89 -17.49 -28.50
CA ASP A 328 29.65 -16.10 -28.05
C ASP A 328 30.62 -15.73 -26.91
N MET A 329 31.87 -16.17 -27.04
CA MET A 329 32.92 -15.94 -26.05
C MET A 329 33.11 -14.44 -25.82
N SER A 330 32.60 -13.98 -24.68
CA SER A 330 32.81 -12.68 -24.05
C SER A 330 32.35 -11.48 -24.86
N ILE A 331 31.05 -11.16 -24.80
CA ILE A 331 30.63 -9.76 -24.89
C ILE A 331 31.10 -9.11 -23.58
N TRP A 332 32.38 -8.71 -23.54
CA TRP A 332 32.82 -7.68 -22.60
C TRP A 332 32.00 -6.45 -22.96
N SER A 333 31.03 -6.12 -22.11
CA SER A 333 30.25 -4.90 -22.32
C SER A 333 31.22 -3.73 -22.34
N ALA A 334 31.16 -2.95 -23.42
CA ALA A 334 31.78 -1.64 -23.48
C ALA A 334 31.38 -0.88 -22.21
N LYS A 335 32.37 -0.27 -21.55
CA LYS A 335 32.16 0.64 -20.42
C LYS A 335 31.08 1.65 -20.84
N THR A 336 29.85 1.43 -20.38
CA THR A 336 28.71 2.28 -20.73
C THR A 336 28.65 3.37 -19.68
N GLU A 337 28.73 4.62 -20.11
CA GLU A 337 28.63 5.78 -19.23
C GLU A 337 27.16 6.10 -18.98
N PHE A 338 26.83 6.39 -17.73
CA PHE A 338 25.52 6.84 -17.30
C PHE A 338 25.67 8.20 -16.63
N ASP A 339 24.78 9.12 -16.98
CA ASP A 339 24.44 10.26 -16.14
C ASP A 339 23.69 9.75 -14.90
N VAL A 340 24.06 10.27 -13.74
CA VAL A 340 23.47 9.90 -12.45
C VAL A 340 22.64 11.05 -11.93
N SER A 341 21.40 10.77 -11.53
CA SER A 341 20.57 11.67 -10.75
C SER A 341 20.16 10.97 -9.46
N ILE A 342 20.48 11.59 -8.32
CA ILE A 342 20.12 11.08 -7.00
C ILE A 342 18.98 11.93 -6.47
N ALA A 343 17.88 11.30 -6.08
CA ALA A 343 16.75 11.93 -5.42
C ALA A 343 16.33 11.04 -4.25
N GLU A 344 16.50 11.53 -3.03
CA GLU A 344 16.21 10.79 -1.80
C GLU A 344 16.98 9.44 -1.76
N ASN A 345 16.27 8.32 -1.76
CA ASN A 345 16.83 6.97 -1.80
C ASN A 345 16.88 6.38 -3.22
N SER A 346 16.54 7.14 -4.27
CA SER A 346 16.57 6.70 -5.66
C SER A 346 17.81 7.20 -6.38
N ILE A 347 18.43 6.31 -7.17
CA ILE A 347 19.51 6.58 -8.10
C ILE A 347 19.01 6.26 -9.51
N MET A 348 18.80 7.30 -10.31
CA MET A 348 18.49 7.17 -11.72
C MET A 348 19.79 7.20 -12.53
N LEU A 349 19.96 6.21 -13.39
CA LEU A 349 21.06 6.08 -14.33
C LEU A 349 20.50 6.25 -15.75
N THR A 350 21.03 7.19 -16.53
CA THR A 350 20.63 7.38 -17.93
C THR A 350 21.85 7.37 -18.82
N GLY A 351 21.90 6.44 -19.77
CA GLY A 351 23.02 6.27 -20.70
C GLY A 351 22.53 6.09 -22.13
N GLU A 352 23.45 6.17 -23.09
CA GLU A 352 23.18 5.87 -24.49
C GLU A 352 24.09 4.73 -24.96
N LYS A 353 23.49 3.76 -25.66
CA LYS A 353 24.22 2.67 -26.30
C LYS A 353 23.61 2.40 -27.66
N ASP A 354 24.42 2.47 -28.71
CA ASP A 354 23.99 2.19 -30.09
C ASP A 354 22.72 2.97 -30.49
N GLU A 355 22.69 4.27 -30.20
CA GLU A 355 21.54 5.19 -30.42
C GLU A 355 20.27 4.85 -29.63
N THR A 356 20.35 3.92 -28.67
CA THR A 356 19.27 3.57 -27.75
C THR A 356 19.55 4.17 -26.38
N THR A 357 18.59 4.89 -25.82
CA THR A 357 18.66 5.39 -24.44
C THR A 357 18.35 4.27 -23.48
N ILE A 358 19.30 3.94 -22.60
CA ILE A 358 19.13 2.97 -21.51
C ILE A 358 18.90 3.77 -20.23
N THR A 359 17.85 3.44 -19.49
CA THR A 359 17.61 4.02 -18.16
C THR A 359 17.51 2.90 -17.16
N ASP A 360 18.20 3.01 -16.02
CA ASP A 360 18.01 2.14 -14.86
C ASP A 360 17.62 3.00 -13.67
N ASN A 361 16.68 2.52 -12.85
CA ASN A 361 16.36 3.16 -11.59
C ASN A 361 16.65 2.21 -10.43
N ILE A 362 17.57 2.59 -9.56
CA ILE A 362 17.91 1.85 -8.35
C ILE A 362 17.23 2.55 -7.16
N ILE A 363 16.25 1.89 -6.56
CA ILE A 363 15.57 2.35 -5.35
C ILE A 363 16.24 1.68 -4.15
N LEU A 364 17.02 2.43 -3.38
CA LEU A 364 17.79 1.92 -2.26
C LEU A 364 16.89 1.65 -1.05
N SER A 365 17.00 0.45 -0.50
CA SER A 365 16.47 0.08 0.82
C SER A 365 17.48 0.31 1.93
N SER A 366 18.77 0.26 1.63
CA SER A 366 19.84 0.56 2.59
C SER A 366 21.13 0.95 1.87
N ILE A 367 21.97 1.75 2.53
CA ILE A 367 23.35 2.02 2.08
C ILE A 367 24.25 2.26 3.28
N THR A 368 25.45 1.70 3.21
CA THR A 368 26.54 1.88 4.17
C THR A 368 27.83 2.16 3.41
N ALA A 369 28.94 2.35 4.14
CA ALA A 369 30.24 2.55 3.51
C ALA A 369 30.73 1.36 2.66
N ASN A 370 30.20 0.14 2.88
CA ASN A 370 30.70 -1.10 2.26
C ASN A 370 29.63 -1.89 1.51
N GLU A 371 28.36 -1.56 1.68
CA GLU A 371 27.24 -2.34 1.14
C GLU A 371 26.07 -1.42 0.82
N PHE A 372 25.33 -1.70 -0.26
CA PHE A 372 23.99 -1.16 -0.45
C PHE A 372 23.03 -2.21 -0.97
N GLU A 373 21.76 -2.07 -0.61
CA GLU A 373 20.67 -2.93 -1.07
C GLU A 373 19.59 -2.07 -1.72
N GLY A 374 18.98 -2.58 -2.79
CA GLY A 374 17.91 -1.88 -3.46
C GLY A 374 17.20 -2.70 -4.53
N VAL A 375 16.20 -2.07 -5.12
CA VAL A 375 15.44 -2.60 -6.23
C VAL A 375 15.90 -1.92 -7.51
N ILE A 376 16.39 -2.69 -8.47
CA ILE A 376 16.72 -2.22 -9.82
C ILE A 376 15.46 -2.38 -10.66
N VAL A 377 14.95 -1.28 -11.17
CA VAL A 377 13.82 -1.24 -12.09
C VAL A 377 14.34 -0.90 -13.48
N HIS A 378 14.14 -1.84 -14.41
CA HIS A 378 14.40 -1.63 -15.83
C HIS A 378 13.09 -1.15 -16.49
N PRO A 379 13.06 0.05 -17.09
CA PRO A 379 11.86 0.64 -17.67
C PRO A 379 11.45 0.03 -19.01
N GLU A 380 12.28 -0.82 -19.62
CA GLU A 380 11.98 -1.46 -20.91
C GLU A 380 11.13 -2.74 -20.76
N ASP A 381 10.32 -3.01 -21.79
CA ASP A 381 9.36 -4.12 -21.86
C ASP A 381 10.01 -5.48 -21.55
N PRO A 382 9.59 -6.21 -20.50
CA PRO A 382 10.17 -7.50 -20.13
C PRO A 382 10.13 -8.55 -21.25
N ALA A 383 9.29 -8.35 -22.27
CA ALA A 383 9.22 -9.22 -23.44
C ALA A 383 10.50 -9.19 -24.31
N SER A 384 11.32 -8.13 -24.28
CA SER A 384 12.50 -7.99 -25.15
C SER A 384 13.79 -8.56 -24.54
N THR A 385 13.92 -8.58 -23.21
CA THR A 385 15.15 -8.97 -22.51
C THR A 385 15.05 -10.31 -21.79
N GLY A 386 13.83 -10.80 -21.51
CA GLY A 386 13.62 -12.00 -20.69
C GLY A 386 14.06 -11.84 -19.22
N LEU A 387 14.43 -10.63 -18.80
CA LEU A 387 14.75 -10.29 -17.42
C LEU A 387 13.48 -9.81 -16.72
N ASN A 388 13.35 -10.15 -15.43
CA ASN A 388 12.30 -9.60 -14.58
C ASN A 388 12.52 -8.07 -14.53
N PRO A 389 11.51 -7.23 -14.80
CA PRO A 389 11.70 -5.78 -14.88
C PRO A 389 12.06 -5.15 -13.52
N VAL A 390 12.01 -5.96 -12.46
CA VAL A 390 12.33 -5.60 -11.09
C VAL A 390 13.27 -6.66 -10.51
N LEU A 391 14.47 -6.24 -10.08
CA LEU A 391 15.46 -7.10 -9.44
C LEU A 391 15.83 -6.56 -8.06
N PHE A 392 15.70 -7.36 -7.02
CA PHE A 392 16.31 -7.04 -5.73
C PHE A 392 17.78 -7.35 -5.80
N ALA A 393 18.62 -6.38 -5.49
CA ALA A 393 20.05 -6.53 -5.60
C ALA A 393 20.74 -6.05 -4.32
N LYS A 394 21.70 -6.85 -3.87
CA LYS A 394 22.68 -6.49 -2.84
C LYS A 394 24.01 -6.26 -3.52
N PHE A 395 24.66 -5.16 -3.20
CA PHE A 395 25.95 -4.76 -3.74
C PHE A 395 26.97 -4.61 -2.63
N GLU A 396 28.16 -5.15 -2.84
CA GLU A 396 29.31 -4.93 -1.97
C GLU A 396 30.30 -3.98 -2.64
N LYS A 397 30.89 -3.09 -1.83
CA LYS A 397 31.93 -2.17 -2.27
C LYS A 397 33.23 -2.94 -2.46
N VAL A 398 33.81 -2.81 -3.65
CA VAL A 398 35.10 -3.41 -3.98
C VAL A 398 36.20 -2.54 -3.38
N THR A 399 36.80 -3.01 -2.27
CA THR A 399 37.77 -2.25 -1.46
C THR A 399 39.24 -2.63 -1.74
N GLU A 400 39.50 -3.80 -2.31
CA GLU A 400 40.84 -4.19 -2.76
C GLU A 400 41.04 -3.76 -4.22
N ASP A 401 42.30 -3.59 -4.61
CA ASP A 401 42.76 -3.22 -5.95
C ASP A 401 42.56 -4.37 -6.97
N TYR A 402 41.35 -4.96 -6.99
CA TYR A 402 40.86 -5.89 -8.01
C TYR A 402 40.79 -5.22 -9.38
N SER A 403 41.09 -3.93 -9.48
CA SER A 403 41.27 -3.22 -10.74
C SER A 403 42.25 -4.00 -11.64
N ALA A 404 43.33 -4.60 -11.12
CA ALA A 404 44.27 -5.33 -11.98
C ALA A 404 43.77 -6.72 -12.43
N ASP A 405 43.02 -7.44 -11.58
CA ASP A 405 42.59 -8.83 -11.86
C ASP A 405 41.20 -8.92 -12.52
N ILE A 406 40.34 -7.92 -12.31
CA ILE A 406 39.03 -7.76 -12.99
C ILE A 406 39.19 -6.89 -14.26
N ILE A 407 40.12 -5.93 -14.26
CA ILE A 407 40.42 -5.00 -15.38
C ILE A 407 41.80 -5.34 -15.98
N GLY A 408 42.05 -6.62 -16.22
CA GLY A 408 43.19 -7.00 -17.06
C GLY A 408 43.01 -6.38 -18.45
N THR A 409 43.75 -5.31 -18.75
CA THR A 409 43.93 -4.79 -20.11
C THR A 409 44.61 -5.87 -20.95
N TRP A 410 43.82 -6.72 -21.61
CA TRP A 410 44.32 -7.73 -22.54
C TRP A 410 44.32 -7.17 -23.98
N GLU A 411 45.30 -6.34 -24.30
CA GLU A 411 45.69 -6.06 -25.69
C GLU A 411 46.51 -7.23 -26.26
N GLY A 412 45.89 -8.41 -26.40
CA GLY A 412 46.59 -9.61 -26.86
C GLY A 412 45.66 -10.61 -27.54
N LYS A 413 45.98 -10.97 -28.79
CA LYS A 413 45.27 -11.98 -29.59
C LYS A 413 44.95 -13.24 -28.76
N LEU A 414 43.65 -13.54 -28.64
CA LEU A 414 43.12 -14.73 -28.00
C LEU A 414 43.76 -16.02 -28.52
N THR A 415 44.39 -16.77 -27.62
CA THR A 415 44.44 -18.24 -27.71
C THR A 415 44.25 -18.82 -26.32
N ARG A 416 43.04 -19.34 -26.07
CA ARG A 416 42.60 -20.23 -24.98
C ARG A 416 43.23 -20.02 -23.59
N PHE A 417 42.43 -19.59 -22.62
CA PHE A 417 42.63 -20.01 -21.23
C PHE A 417 41.31 -20.09 -20.45
N CYS A 418 41.04 -21.26 -19.88
CA CYS A 418 40.08 -21.46 -18.79
C CYS A 418 40.82 -21.15 -17.48
N ALA A 419 40.34 -20.18 -16.70
CA ALA A 419 40.83 -19.96 -15.34
C ALA A 419 39.66 -20.15 -14.35
N ASN A 420 39.73 -21.26 -13.62
CA ASN A 420 38.97 -21.48 -12.40
C ASN A 420 39.45 -20.47 -11.34
N PHE A 421 38.59 -19.55 -10.89
CA PHE A 421 38.83 -18.81 -9.66
C PHE A 421 38.50 -19.71 -8.46
N GLN A 422 39.53 -20.31 -7.85
CA GLN A 422 39.44 -20.87 -6.51
C GLN A 422 39.85 -19.81 -5.49
N ILE A 423 38.87 -19.32 -4.73
CA ILE A 423 39.06 -18.44 -3.58
C ILE A 423 39.60 -19.28 -2.42
N LEU A 424 40.84 -19.05 -2.00
CA LEU A 424 41.40 -19.61 -0.77
C LEU A 424 41.91 -18.49 0.12
N ASN A 425 41.18 -18.31 1.22
CA ASN A 425 41.40 -17.39 2.32
C ASN A 425 42.84 -17.55 2.89
N ARG A 426 43.75 -16.62 2.56
CA ARG A 426 45.11 -16.56 3.11
C ARG A 426 45.18 -15.63 4.32
N LYS A 427 44.60 -16.05 5.45
CA LYS A 427 45.10 -15.67 6.78
C LYS A 427 45.12 -16.91 7.66
N ASN A 428 46.30 -17.19 8.23
CA ASN A 428 46.67 -18.30 9.12
C ASN A 428 47.20 -19.59 8.46
N ARG A 429 48.47 -19.54 8.02
CA ARG A 429 49.45 -20.62 8.29
C ARG A 429 50.85 -20.04 8.46
N THR A 430 51.30 -19.93 9.72
CA THR A 430 52.73 -20.00 10.05
C THR A 430 53.21 -21.44 9.85
N PHE A 431 54.48 -21.56 9.45
CA PHE A 431 55.19 -22.77 9.02
C PHE A 431 55.13 -23.94 10.01
#